data_AF-J9FMV0-F1
#
_entry.id   AF-J9FMV0-F1
#
_cell.length_a   1.000
_cell.length_b   1.000
_cell.length_c   1.000
_cell.angle_alpha   90.00
_cell.angle_beta   90.00
_cell.angle_gamma   90.00
#
_symmetry.space_group_name_H-M   'P 1'
#
loop_
_entity.id
_entity.type
_entity.pdbx_description
1 polymer ?
#
loop_
_entity_poly.entity_id
_entity_poly.type
_entity_poly.pdbx_seq_one_letter_code
_entity_poly.pdbx_strand_id
1 'polypeptide(L)' 'MKTKSKIPMRQCIGCREMKNKKEMLRVIKTAEDEILLDPTGKKNGRGAYLCFSRECLDQ' A
#
# COMPACT_ATOMS: atom_id res chain seq x y z
N MET A 1 -20.74 21.38 1.99
CA MET A 1 -20.51 20.59 0.75
C MET A 1 -19.33 19.66 0.99
N LYS A 2 -19.50 18.33 0.97
CA LYS A 2 -18.35 17.40 1.04
C LYS A 2 -17.55 17.55 -0.25
N THR A 3 -16.36 18.13 -0.17
CA THR A 3 -15.41 18.14 -1.29
C THR A 3 -15.19 16.69 -1.73
N LYS A 4 -15.37 16.40 -3.02
CA LYS A 4 -15.02 15.09 -3.61
C LYS A 4 -13.55 14.84 -3.25
N SER A 5 -13.31 14.02 -2.24
CA SER A 5 -11.96 13.67 -1.82
C SER A 5 -11.34 12.88 -2.96
N LYS A 6 -10.28 13.42 -3.56
CA LYS A 6 -9.50 12.70 -4.58
C LYS A 6 -9.06 11.38 -3.94
N ILE A 7 -9.44 10.27 -4.55
CA ILE A 7 -8.99 8.95 -4.08
C ILE A 7 -7.48 8.94 -4.29
N PRO A 8 -6.68 8.77 -3.22
CA PRO A 8 -5.24 8.76 -3.35
C PRO A 8 -4.82 7.55 -4.18
N MET A 9 -4.16 7.81 -5.30
CA MET A 9 -3.50 6.77 -6.07
C MET A 9 -2.11 6.48 -5.47
N ARG A 10 -1.69 5.22 -5.58
CA ARG A 10 -0.41 4.72 -5.09
C ARG A 10 0.22 3.86 -6.17
N GLN A 11 1.54 3.89 -6.23
CA GLN A 11 2.29 3.04 -7.13
C GLN A 11 2.54 1.68 -6.48
N CYS A 12 2.25 0.60 -7.21
CA CYS A 12 2.65 -0.74 -6.80
C CYS A 12 4.16 -0.88 -6.89
N ILE A 13 4.81 -1.46 -5.87
CA ILE A 13 6.25 -1.69 -5.93
C ILE A 13 6.64 -2.84 -6.88
N GLY A 14 5.75 -3.82 -7.09
CA GLY A 14 5.98 -4.94 -8.02
C GLY A 14 5.79 -4.52 -9.48
N CYS A 15 4.56 -4.19 -9.89
CA CYS A 15 4.27 -3.84 -11.30
C CYS A 15 4.51 -2.37 -11.68
N ARG A 16 4.84 -1.49 -10.72
CA ARG A 16 5.05 -0.03 -10.93
C ARG A 16 3.84 0.74 -11.49
N GLU A 17 2.66 0.15 -11.53
CA GLU A 17 1.43 0.81 -11.96
C GLU A 17 0.79 1.64 -10.83
N MET A 18 0.11 2.72 -11.22
CA MET A 18 -0.70 3.53 -10.31
C MET A 18 -2.08 2.90 -10.13
N LYS A 19 -2.44 2.57 -8.88
CA LYS A 19 -3.75 2.00 -8.54
C LYS A 19 -4.40 2.72 -7.37
N ASN A 20 -5.70 2.48 -7.19
CA ASN A 20 -6.44 3.05 -6.07
C ASN A 20 -5.92 2.47 -4.76
N LYS A 21 -5.69 3.32 -3.75
CA LYS A 21 -5.27 2.87 -2.40
C LYS A 21 -6.10 1.72 -1.83
N LYS A 22 -7.41 1.67 -2.12
CA LYS A 22 -8.34 0.65 -1.59
C LYS A 22 -8.15 -0.74 -2.21
N GLU A 23 -7.53 -0.81 -3.38
CA GLU A 23 -7.34 -2.05 -4.16
C GLU A 23 -5.91 -2.61 -3.98
N MET A 24 -5.20 -2.12 -2.96
CA MET A 24 -3.80 -2.44 -2.73
C MET A 24 -3.58 -2.91 -1.29
N LEU A 25 -2.65 -3.83 -1.15
CA LEU A 25 -2.11 -4.25 0.13
C LEU A 25 -1.05 -3.24 0.57
N ARG A 26 -1.18 -2.71 1.80
CA ARG A 26 -0.11 -1.92 2.43
C ARG A 26 0.72 -2.86 3.32
N VAL A 27 2.01 -2.89 3.05
CA VAL A 27 3.01 -3.55 3.88
C VAL A 27 3.83 -2.46 4.57
N ILE A 28 4.13 -2.63 5.84
CA ILE A 28 4.99 -1.69 6.58
C ILE A 28 6.21 -2.42 7.14
N LYS A 29 7.34 -1.72 7.16
CA LYS A 29 8.51 -2.09 7.93
C LYS A 29 8.55 -1.23 9.20
N THR A 30 8.53 -1.85 10.37
CA THR A 30 8.61 -1.15 11.66
C THR A 30 10.05 -0.72 11.97
N ALA A 31 10.26 0.03 13.06
CA ALA A 31 11.60 0.42 13.49
C ALA A 31 12.39 -0.78 14.04
N GLU A 32 11.67 -1.80 14.51
CA GLU A 32 12.19 -3.08 15.01
C GLU A 32 12.51 -4.08 13.86
N ASP A 33 12.52 -3.59 12.62
CA ASP A 33 12.78 -4.37 11.40
C ASP A 33 11.73 -5.46 11.09
N GLU A 34 10.57 -5.41 11.73
CA GLU A 34 9.46 -6.33 11.45
C GLU A 34 8.64 -5.91 10.24
N ILE A 35 8.19 -6.89 9.45
CA ILE A 35 7.30 -6.68 8.31
C ILE A 35 5.87 -7.03 8.70
N LEU A 36 4.98 -6.05 8.64
CA LEU A 36 3.57 -6.21 9.01
C LEU A 36 2.64 -5.78 7.88
N LEU A 37 1.52 -6.49 7.74
CA LEU A 37 0.41 -6.05 6.90
C LEU A 37 -0.40 -4.99 7.65
N ASP A 38 -0.68 -3.86 6.98
CA ASP A 38 -1.50 -2.78 7.52
C ASP A 38 -2.72 -2.47 6.65
N PRO A 39 -3.82 -3.23 6.79
CA PRO A 39 -5.07 -2.94 6.08
C PRO A 39 -5.70 -1.61 6.53
N THR A 40 -5.36 -1.09 7.72
CA THR A 40 -5.96 0.14 8.26
C THR A 40 -5.33 1.41 7.69
N GLY A 41 -4.07 1.32 7.23
CA GLY A 41 -3.29 2.46 6.78
C GLY A 41 -2.94 3.46 7.88
N LYS A 42 -3.02 3.06 9.15
CA LYS A 42 -2.75 3.90 10.33
C LYS A 42 -1.46 3.54 11.05
N LYS A 43 -0.86 2.38 10.76
CA LYS A 43 0.36 1.96 11.46
C LYS A 43 1.57 2.79 11.00
N ASN A 44 2.45 3.08 11.96
CA ASN A 44 3.68 3.84 11.76
C ASN A 44 4.77 2.94 11.18
N GLY A 45 5.69 3.52 10.40
CA GLY A 45 6.77 2.80 9.74
C GLY A 45 6.88 3.10 8.24
N ARG A 46 7.87 2.50 7.58
CA ARG A 46 8.08 2.66 6.14
C ARG A 46 7.07 1.81 5.39
N GLY A 47 6.12 2.46 4.70
CA GLY A 47 5.05 1.79 3.97
C GLY A 47 5.37 1.56 2.50
N ALA A 48 5.04 0.37 2.00
CA ALA A 48 5.00 0.02 0.59
C ALA A 48 3.59 -0.44 0.20
N TYR A 49 3.23 -0.23 -1.06
CA TYR A 49 1.96 -0.67 -1.62
C TYR A 49 2.18 -1.72 -2.69
N LEU A 50 1.36 -2.76 -2.66
CA LEU A 50 1.48 -3.90 -3.54
C LEU A 50 0.09 -4.30 -4.05
N CYS A 51 -0.01 -4.82 -5.27
CA CYS A 51 -1.28 -5.35 -5.77
C CYS A 51 -1.66 -6.62 -5.00
N PHE A 52 -2.96 -6.95 -4.95
CA PHE A 52 -3.42 -8.28 -4.54
C PHE A 52 -3.16 -9.32 -5.65
N SER A 53 -1.94 -9.36 -6.18
CA SER A 53 -1.46 -10.32 -7.16
C SER A 53 -0.18 -10.94 -6.63
N ARG A 54 -0.11 -12.26 -6.72
CA ARG A 54 1.09 -13.01 -6.35
C ARG A 54 2.28 -12.64 -7.23
N GLU A 55 2.03 -12.30 -8.49
CA GLU A 55 3.05 -11.79 -9.40
C GLU A 55 3.70 -10.51 -8.88
N CYS A 56 2.94 -9.61 -8.25
CA CYS A 56 3.52 -8.39 -7.68
C CYS A 56 4.29 -8.63 -6.39
N LEU A 57 4.08 -9.78 -5.75
CA LEU A 57 4.74 -10.16 -4.48
C LEU A 57 6.05 -10.89 -4.73
N ASP A 58 6.12 -11.64 -5.82
CA ASP A 58 7.27 -12.47 -6.19
C ASP A 58 8.32 -11.73 -7.05
N GLN A 59 8.15 -10.41 -7.29
CA GLN A 59 9.04 -9.53 -8.07
C GLN A 59 9.98 -8.72 -7.16
#